data_AF-A0A377M387-F1
#
_entry.id   AF-A0A377M387-F1
#
_cell.length_a   1.000
_cell.length_b   1.000
_cell.length_c   1.000
_cell.angle_alpha   90.00
_cell.angle_beta   90.00
_cell.angle_gamma   90.00
#
_symmetry.space_group_name_H-M   'P 1'
#
loop_
_entity.id
_entity.type
_entity.pdbx_description
1 polymer ?
#
loop_
_entity_poly.entity_id
_entity_poly.type
_entity_poly.pdbx_seq_one_letter_code
_entity_poly.pdbx_strand_id
1 'polypeptide(L)'
;MLSRRQGRLSRFRKNKRRLRERLRQRIFFRDRMMPEAMDKPRVVVLTGAGISAESGIRTFRAADGLWEEHRVEDVATPEGFARDPDLVQAFLQCPPSSASAARNSA
;
A
#
# COMPACT_ATOMS: atom_id res chain seq x y z
N MET A 1 -12.77 48.83 -14.27
CA MET A 1 -12.22 48.01 -13.15
C MET A 1 -11.83 46.55 -13.53
N LEU A 2 -12.01 46.08 -14.79
CA LEU A 2 -11.77 44.68 -15.20
C LEU A 2 -10.29 44.31 -15.49
N SER A 3 -9.46 45.28 -15.90
CA SER A 3 -8.07 45.06 -16.34
C SER A 3 -7.13 44.54 -15.22
N ARG A 4 -7.32 45.01 -13.98
CA ARG A 4 -6.46 44.61 -12.84
C ARG A 4 -6.67 43.15 -12.40
N ARG A 5 -7.88 42.59 -12.58
CA ARG A 5 -8.20 41.18 -12.26
C ARG A 5 -7.58 40.20 -13.26
N GLN A 6 -7.60 40.53 -14.56
CA GLN A 6 -6.99 39.70 -15.61
C GLN A 6 -5.47 39.62 -15.46
N GLY A 7 -4.80 40.74 -15.12
CA GLY A 7 -3.35 40.75 -14.85
C GLY A 7 -2.95 39.89 -13.66
N ARG A 8 -3.77 39.88 -12.59
CA ARG A 8 -3.52 39.06 -11.38
C ARG A 8 -3.68 37.57 -11.67
N LEU A 9 -4.70 37.17 -12.45
CA LEU A 9 -4.91 35.79 -12.87
C LEU A 9 -3.81 35.29 -13.82
N SER A 10 -3.36 36.13 -14.76
CA SER A 10 -2.21 35.83 -15.64
C SER A 10 -0.92 35.59 -14.86
N ARG A 11 -0.60 36.45 -13.87
CA ARG A 11 0.56 36.28 -12.99
C ARG A 11 0.45 35.03 -12.12
N PHE A 12 -0.73 34.73 -11.57
CA PHE A 12 -0.95 33.51 -10.80
C PHE A 12 -0.72 32.24 -11.62
N ARG A 13 -1.24 32.18 -12.86
CA ARG A 13 -1.02 31.04 -13.77
C ARG A 13 0.47 30.88 -14.13
N LYS A 14 1.18 31.98 -14.40
CA LYS A 14 2.64 31.97 -14.66
C LYS A 14 3.44 31.49 -13.44
N ASN A 15 3.11 31.96 -12.24
CA ASN A 15 3.78 31.53 -11.01
C ASN A 15 3.50 30.06 -10.69
N LYS A 16 2.26 29.60 -10.86
CA LYS A 16 1.91 28.18 -10.68
C LYS A 16 2.63 27.27 -11.67
N ARG A 17 2.80 27.72 -12.92
CA ARG A 17 3.60 27.00 -13.94
C ARG A 17 5.07 26.92 -13.54
N ARG A 18 5.69 28.04 -13.14
CA ARG A 18 7.09 28.08 -12.68
C ARG A 18 7.32 27.20 -11.45
N LEU A 19 6.38 27.20 -10.50
CA LEU A 19 6.45 26.34 -9.32
C LEU A 19 6.41 24.86 -9.71
N ARG A 20 5.50 24.47 -10.62
CA ARG A 20 5.41 23.09 -11.13
C ARG A 20 6.66 22.67 -11.90
N GLU A 21 7.22 23.56 -12.73
CA GLU A 21 8.47 23.32 -13.45
C GLU A 21 9.64 23.13 -12.48
N ARG A 22 9.77 23.97 -11.45
CA ARG A 22 10.78 23.83 -10.39
C ARG A 22 10.62 22.53 -9.59
N LEU A 23 9.39 22.17 -9.22
CA LEU A 23 9.11 20.93 -8.51
C LEU A 23 9.47 19.70 -9.35
N ARG A 24 9.10 19.70 -10.64
CA ARG A 24 9.48 18.65 -11.60
C ARG A 24 10.99 18.55 -11.75
N GLN A 25 11.69 19.66 -11.93
CA GLN A 25 13.15 19.68 -12.02
C GLN A 25 13.81 19.13 -10.75
N ARG A 26 13.27 19.47 -9.56
CA ARG A 26 13.81 19.02 -8.28
C ARG A 26 13.57 17.54 -8.00
N ILE A 27 12.41 17.02 -8.39
CA ILE A 27 12.10 15.58 -8.33
C ILE A 27 12.98 14.83 -9.33
N PHE A 28 13.08 15.31 -10.57
CA PHE A 28 13.94 14.73 -11.60
C PHE A 28 15.42 14.69 -11.18
N PHE A 29 15.94 15.78 -10.60
CA PHE A 29 17.31 15.85 -10.10
C PHE A 29 17.56 14.85 -8.96
N ARG A 30 16.61 14.74 -8.02
CA ARG A 30 16.69 13.80 -6.90
C ARG A 30 16.69 12.34 -7.37
N ASP A 31 15.83 11.99 -8.31
CA ASP A 31 15.70 10.60 -8.76
C ASP A 31 16.84 10.15 -9.69
N ARG A 32 17.45 11.06 -10.47
CA ARG A 32 18.52 10.68 -11.41
C ARG A 32 19.95 10.86 -10.92
N MET A 33 20.27 11.91 -10.16
CA MET A 33 21.67 12.18 -9.79
C MET A 33 22.07 11.69 -8.39
N MET A 34 21.12 11.47 -7.48
CA MET A 34 21.44 10.92 -6.15
C MET A 34 21.73 9.41 -6.11
N PRO A 35 21.24 8.54 -7.02
CA PRO A 35 21.63 7.13 -7.05
C PRO A 35 23.13 6.94 -7.29
N GLU A 36 23.74 7.79 -8.12
CA GLU A 36 25.17 7.73 -8.48
C GLU A 36 26.10 8.14 -7.31
N ALA A 37 25.60 8.97 -6.38
CA ALA A 37 26.31 9.40 -5.18
C ALA A 37 26.08 8.50 -3.96
N MET A 38 25.19 7.50 -4.07
CA MET A 38 24.88 6.58 -2.98
C MET A 38 25.75 5.32 -3.11
N ASP A 39 26.66 5.13 -2.15
CA ASP A 39 27.62 4.01 -2.07
C ASP A 39 26.95 2.62 -2.07
N LYS A 40 25.64 2.55 -1.72
CA LYS A 40 24.79 1.35 -1.83
C LYS A 40 23.35 1.72 -2.20
N PRO A 41 22.69 0.98 -3.12
CA PRO A 41 21.29 1.21 -3.46
C PRO A 41 20.38 0.96 -2.24
N ARG A 42 19.48 1.90 -1.94
CA ARG A 42 18.42 1.71 -0.92
C ARG A 42 17.26 0.96 -1.56
N VAL A 43 17.17 -0.34 -1.33
CA VAL A 43 16.08 -1.18 -1.83
C VAL A 43 14.95 -1.22 -0.80
N VAL A 44 13.73 -0.92 -1.23
CA VAL A 44 12.52 -1.07 -0.45
C VAL A 44 11.61 -2.05 -1.18
N VAL A 45 11.14 -3.08 -0.49
CA VAL A 45 10.19 -4.07 -1.03
C VAL A 45 8.89 -3.95 -0.25
N LEU A 46 7.81 -3.61 -0.95
CA LEU A 46 6.45 -3.69 -0.44
C LEU A 46 5.87 -5.04 -0.85
N THR A 47 5.57 -5.89 0.12
CA THR A 47 4.97 -7.20 -0.11
C THR A 47 3.58 -7.30 0.54
N GLY A 48 2.76 -8.21 0.04
CA GLY A 48 1.44 -8.52 0.58
C GLY A 48 1.28 -10.03 0.79
N ALA A 49 0.09 -10.46 1.23
CA ALA A 49 -0.19 -11.86 1.58
C ALA A 49 0.08 -12.86 0.44
N GLY A 50 0.09 -12.41 -0.82
CA GLY A 50 0.37 -13.25 -1.99
C GLY A 50 1.73 -13.95 -1.96
N ILE A 51 2.76 -13.36 -1.34
CA ILE A 51 4.08 -13.99 -1.23
C ILE A 51 4.04 -15.29 -0.40
N SER A 52 3.07 -15.41 0.49
CA SER A 52 2.93 -16.54 1.41
C SER A 52 2.04 -17.66 0.85
N ALA A 53 1.39 -17.44 -0.31
CA ALA A 53 0.53 -18.44 -0.94
C ALA A 53 1.30 -19.72 -1.30
N GLU A 54 2.53 -19.56 -1.80
CA GLU A 54 3.40 -20.67 -2.21
C GLU A 54 3.86 -21.52 -1.03
N SER A 55 3.88 -20.95 0.17
CA SER A 55 4.19 -21.66 1.42
C SER A 55 2.95 -22.34 2.05
N GLY A 56 1.82 -22.40 1.34
CA GLY A 56 0.60 -23.06 1.83
C GLY A 56 -0.19 -22.23 2.85
N ILE A 57 0.12 -20.93 3.01
CA ILE A 57 -0.69 -20.01 3.81
C ILE A 57 -1.80 -19.46 2.91
N ARG A 58 -3.06 -19.76 3.26
CA ARG A 58 -4.22 -19.21 2.56
C ARG A 58 -4.19 -17.69 2.58
N THR A 59 -4.39 -17.08 1.42
CA THR A 59 -4.39 -15.63 1.30
C THR A 59 -5.80 -15.08 1.33
N PHE A 60 -5.89 -13.81 1.64
CA PHE A 60 -7.13 -13.07 1.75
C PHE A 60 -8.00 -13.15 0.49
N ARG A 61 -7.46 -12.81 -0.68
CA ARG A 61 -8.23 -12.58 -1.93
C ARG A 61 -8.02 -13.64 -3.01
N ALA A 62 -7.52 -14.83 -2.66
CA ALA A 62 -7.43 -15.93 -3.62
C ALA A 62 -8.83 -16.46 -4.00
N ALA A 63 -8.91 -17.26 -5.07
CA ALA A 63 -10.16 -17.89 -5.50
C ALA A 63 -10.73 -18.86 -4.44
N ASP A 64 -9.87 -19.39 -3.58
CA ASP A 64 -10.13 -20.18 -2.37
C ASP A 64 -9.81 -19.37 -1.09
N GLY A 65 -9.89 -18.03 -1.20
CA GLY A 65 -9.39 -17.09 -0.20
C GLY A 65 -10.30 -16.93 1.01
N LEU A 66 -9.70 -16.47 2.11
CA LEU A 66 -10.37 -16.35 3.41
C LEU A 66 -11.62 -15.44 3.40
N TRP A 67 -11.70 -14.46 2.49
CA TRP A 67 -12.87 -13.58 2.40
C TRP A 67 -14.06 -14.16 1.62
N GLU A 68 -13.88 -15.25 0.86
CA GLU A 68 -15.01 -15.94 0.21
C GLU A 68 -15.84 -16.72 1.24
N GLU A 69 -15.21 -17.18 2.32
CA GLU A 69 -15.87 -17.93 3.39
C GLU A 69 -16.49 -17.03 4.47
N HIS A 70 -15.91 -15.84 4.71
CA HIS A 70 -16.32 -14.94 5.81
C HIS A 70 -16.39 -13.47 5.36
N ARG A 71 -17.47 -12.79 5.73
CA ARG A 71 -17.63 -11.34 5.48
C ARG A 71 -16.58 -10.55 6.23
N VAL A 72 -16.03 -9.52 5.58
CA VAL A 72 -14.93 -8.72 6.13
C VAL A 72 -15.30 -8.08 7.45
N GLU A 73 -16.54 -7.58 7.51
CA GLU A 73 -17.07 -6.82 8.63
C GLU A 73 -17.16 -7.66 9.91
N ASP A 74 -17.27 -8.99 9.79
CA ASP A 74 -17.50 -9.89 10.92
C ASP A 74 -16.18 -10.36 11.55
N VAL A 75 -15.08 -10.36 10.79
CA VAL A 75 -13.79 -10.92 11.23
C VAL A 75 -12.65 -9.90 11.34
N ALA A 76 -12.76 -8.75 10.67
CA ALA A 76 -11.68 -7.76 10.58
C ALA A 76 -12.09 -6.37 11.10
N THR A 77 -13.02 -6.30 12.05
CA THR A 77 -13.43 -5.04 12.69
C THR A 77 -13.52 -5.18 14.21
N PRO A 78 -13.30 -4.10 14.97
CA PRO A 78 -13.54 -4.09 16.42
C PRO A 78 -14.98 -4.46 16.78
N GLU A 79 -15.95 -4.05 15.97
CA GLU A 79 -17.37 -4.34 16.15
C GLU A 79 -17.68 -5.83 15.92
N GLY A 80 -17.01 -6.46 14.96
CA GLY A 80 -17.06 -7.90 14.71
C GLY A 80 -16.50 -8.70 15.90
N PHE A 81 -15.35 -8.29 16.43
CA PHE A 81 -14.75 -8.91 17.62
C PHE A 81 -15.64 -8.76 18.86
N ALA A 82 -16.28 -7.61 19.06
CA ALA A 82 -17.22 -7.41 20.16
C ALA A 82 -18.49 -8.28 20.05
N ARG A 83 -18.87 -8.66 18.82
CA ARG A 83 -20.05 -9.48 18.54
C ARG A 83 -19.78 -10.96 18.73
N ASP A 84 -18.66 -11.45 18.22
CA ASP A 84 -18.28 -12.86 18.31
C ASP A 84 -16.74 -13.00 18.35
N PRO A 85 -16.14 -12.92 19.56
CA PRO A 85 -14.70 -13.01 19.71
C PRO A 85 -14.15 -14.40 19.37
N ASP A 86 -14.93 -15.46 19.58
CA ASP A 86 -14.53 -16.84 19.29
C ASP A 86 -14.40 -17.06 17.77
N LEU A 87 -15.35 -16.52 16.98
CA LEU A 87 -15.28 -16.53 15.52
C LEU A 87 -14.04 -15.80 15.00
N VAL A 88 -13.77 -14.59 15.51
CA VAL A 88 -12.59 -13.81 15.10
C VAL A 88 -11.31 -14.55 15.47
N GLN A 89 -11.27 -15.14 16.66
CA GLN A 89 -10.10 -15.87 17.12
C GLN A 89 -9.88 -17.14 16.29
N ALA A 90 -10.94 -17.87 15.94
CA ALA A 90 -10.88 -19.02 15.04
C ALA A 90 -10.46 -18.62 13.62
N PHE A 91 -10.92 -17.47 13.10
CA PHE A 91 -10.50 -16.94 11.80
C PHE A 91 -9.01 -16.57 11.77
N LEU A 92 -8.51 -15.97 12.85
CA LEU A 92 -7.09 -15.62 12.98
C LEU A 92 -6.21 -16.85 13.24
N GLN A 93 -6.72 -17.83 13.98
CA GLN A 93 -6.08 -19.12 14.21
C GLN A 93 -6.29 -20.02 13.00
N CYS A 94 -5.56 -19.73 11.93
CA CYS A 94 -5.47 -20.61 10.76
C CYS A 94 -5.20 -22.06 11.26
N PRO A 95 -6.01 -23.07 10.86
CA PRO A 95 -5.93 -24.41 11.42
C PRO A 95 -4.50 -24.96 11.40
N PRO A 96 -4.04 -25.71 12.43
CA PRO A 96 -2.65 -26.19 12.51
C PRO A 96 -2.20 -27.04 11.30
N SER A 97 -3.14 -27.53 10.49
CA SER A 97 -2.88 -28.21 9.23
C SER A 97 -2.22 -27.32 8.15
N SER A 98 -2.45 -26.01 8.14
CA SER A 98 -1.83 -25.09 7.17
C SER A 98 -0.51 -24.49 7.69
N ALA A 99 -0.41 -24.22 9.00
CA ALA A 99 0.79 -23.67 9.62
C ALA A 99 1.97 -24.65 9.63
N SER A 100 1.71 -25.95 9.77
CA SER A 100 2.75 -26.99 9.72
C SER A 100 3.25 -27.33 8.30
N ALA A 101 2.48 -26.92 7.27
CA ALA A 101 2.87 -27.00 5.87
C ALA A 101 3.76 -25.82 5.43
N ALA A 102 3.69 -24.68 6.12
CA ALA A 102 4.49 -23.48 5.87
C ALA A 102 5.95 -23.57 6.36
N ARG A 103 6.58 -24.74 6.20
CA ARG A 103 8.03 -24.87 6.37
C ARG A 103 8.69 -24.42 5.07
N ASN A 104 9.59 -23.45 5.19
CA ASN A 104 10.35 -22.91 4.07
C ASN A 104 11.03 -24.04 3.30
N SER A 105 10.56 -24.31 2.09
CA SER A 105 11.25 -25.15 1.11
C SER A 105 12.47 -24.37 0.62
N ALA A 106 13.62 -24.63 1.23
CA ALA A 106 14.95 -24.23 0.74
C ALA A 106 15.75 -25.50 0.43
#